data_AF-A0A956NTZ6-F1
#
_entry.id   AF-A0A956NTZ6-F1
#
_cell.length_a   1.000
_cell.length_b   1.000
_cell.length_c   1.000
_cell.angle_alpha   90.00
_cell.angle_beta   90.00
_cell.angle_gamma   90.00
#
_symmetry.space_group_name_H-M   'P 1'
#
loop_
_entity.id
_entity.type
_entity.pdbx_description
1 polymer ?
#
loop_
_entity_poly.entity_id
_entity_poly.type
_entity_poly.pdbx_seq_one_letter_code
_entity_poly.pdbx_strand_id
1 'polypeptide(L)'
;MHQSTVIQELLTKTFPEYNKKAAKQEAITETNKQFNLLRGLVEPEKTRKKWVMGSFLTKRKTDFTTSCAVKLVNEWDVFPEWKGQLDQAMVRLRNRTRVVSVIDYGAVGDGMTDCTQAFKKAISLGFRCVVIPPGKYRVSGIQLPSYTELIGSGTEQTQVILSDSAPKRAKLLTNWHYLKGNSHIRIEGLTLDWNHKRLSSSQRTASGGTSSSGLTLAHVRFALVKNVTVKNPGLHGVDITSAFYNYLGDGKRSRLGSQYVWVDQVESYGFGDDGITTHHSDDILISNCFLHHPSGRAHKKGFSNSNGIEVDDGSQHVTLVNNLSAYCFGGVEIKAHKTSSAASDTQIVGHLSYRDNRSYNFRHIGHHLLTDKASSSAFGIRGTFLASYFPQETSLYLNSTKRALVISAYQKVAINHFFAKAQSSSLIESTNRAISIQYRAKEVTIKNIRLKNYPEANQAVRMSASTSVVKVAYK
;
A
#
# COMPACT_ATOMS: atom_id res chain seq x y z
N MET A 1 -14.44 -18.66 5.21
CA MET A 1 -13.71 -18.74 3.93
C MET A 1 -12.45 -17.88 4.08
N HIS A 2 -11.26 -18.40 3.75
CA HIS A 2 -10.02 -17.63 3.88
C HIS A 2 -10.03 -16.45 2.90
N GLN A 3 -9.67 -15.25 3.36
CA GLN A 3 -9.68 -13.99 2.58
C GLN A 3 -9.00 -14.13 1.21
N SER A 4 -7.84 -14.79 1.16
CA SER A 4 -7.08 -15.03 -0.07
C SER A 4 -7.89 -15.79 -1.12
N THR A 5 -8.61 -16.86 -0.72
CA THR A 5 -9.44 -17.66 -1.61
C THR A 5 -10.55 -16.83 -2.24
N VAL A 6 -11.23 -15.98 -1.46
CA VAL A 6 -12.28 -15.09 -1.99
C VAL A 6 -11.72 -14.16 -3.07
N ILE A 7 -10.57 -13.55 -2.82
CA ILE A 7 -9.96 -12.60 -3.78
C ILE A 7 -9.56 -13.35 -5.07
N GLN A 8 -8.99 -14.53 -4.93
CA GLN A 8 -8.59 -15.40 -6.04
C GLN A 8 -9.78 -15.85 -6.89
N GLU A 9 -10.89 -16.24 -6.28
CA GLU A 9 -12.13 -16.59 -6.96
C GLU A 9 -12.72 -15.41 -7.73
N LEU A 10 -12.75 -14.22 -7.11
CA LEU A 10 -13.23 -13.01 -7.77
C LEU A 10 -12.37 -12.60 -8.97
N LEU A 11 -11.04 -12.69 -8.83
CA LEU A 11 -10.10 -12.44 -9.93
C LEU A 11 -10.28 -13.47 -11.05
N THR A 12 -10.42 -14.76 -10.72
CA THR A 12 -10.64 -15.85 -11.69
C THR A 12 -11.97 -15.71 -12.42
N LYS A 13 -13.02 -15.31 -11.71
CA LYS A 13 -14.33 -15.01 -12.32
C LYS A 13 -14.25 -13.86 -13.32
N THR A 14 -13.38 -12.88 -13.06
CA THR A 14 -13.17 -11.73 -13.95
C THR A 14 -12.25 -12.10 -15.12
N PHE A 15 -11.19 -12.85 -14.84
CA PHE A 15 -10.14 -13.27 -15.75
C PHE A 15 -10.00 -14.80 -15.66
N PRO A 16 -10.72 -15.57 -16.48
CA PRO A 16 -10.66 -17.03 -16.44
C PRO A 16 -9.25 -17.62 -16.67
N GLU A 17 -8.35 -16.85 -17.26
CA GLU A 17 -6.93 -17.17 -17.41
C GLU A 17 -6.12 -17.04 -16.10
N TYR A 18 -6.66 -16.38 -15.07
CA TYR A 18 -5.94 -16.04 -13.84
C TYR A 18 -5.63 -17.24 -12.94
N ASN A 19 -6.39 -18.31 -13.00
CA ASN A 19 -6.09 -19.54 -12.25
C ASN A 19 -5.18 -20.50 -13.03
N LYS A 20 -4.74 -20.13 -14.24
CA LYS A 20 -3.88 -20.96 -15.10
C LYS A 20 -2.45 -20.44 -15.05
N LYS A 21 -1.53 -21.19 -14.44
CA LYS A 21 -0.13 -20.78 -14.26
C LYS A 21 0.54 -20.32 -15.57
N ALA A 22 0.40 -21.10 -16.65
CA ALA A 22 0.99 -20.77 -17.95
C ALA A 22 0.44 -19.45 -18.52
N ALA A 23 -0.88 -19.26 -18.54
CA ALA A 23 -1.50 -18.05 -19.07
C ALA A 23 -1.19 -16.81 -18.20
N LYS A 24 -1.13 -16.98 -16.86
CA LYS A 24 -0.69 -15.91 -15.95
C LYS A 24 0.76 -15.51 -16.21
N GLN A 25 1.65 -16.49 -16.35
CA GLN A 25 3.07 -16.23 -16.65
C GLN A 25 3.24 -15.53 -18.00
N GLU A 26 2.51 -15.95 -19.02
CA GLU A 26 2.50 -15.31 -20.34
C GLU A 26 2.05 -13.85 -20.23
N ALA A 27 0.94 -13.57 -19.54
CA ALA A 27 0.43 -12.22 -19.35
C ALA A 27 1.43 -11.31 -18.61
N ILE A 28 2.09 -11.82 -17.54
CA ILE A 28 3.15 -11.09 -16.82
C ILE A 28 4.35 -10.80 -17.75
N THR A 29 4.75 -11.79 -18.54
CA THR A 29 5.87 -11.69 -19.48
C THR A 29 5.59 -10.65 -20.56
N GLU A 30 4.39 -10.67 -21.15
CA GLU A 30 3.95 -9.68 -22.13
C GLU A 30 3.86 -8.27 -21.52
N THR A 31 3.33 -8.12 -20.31
CA THR A 31 3.33 -6.82 -19.60
C THR A 31 4.75 -6.30 -19.45
N ASN A 32 5.70 -7.16 -19.03
CA ASN A 32 7.10 -6.77 -18.86
C ASN A 32 7.79 -6.44 -20.19
N LYS A 33 7.47 -7.16 -21.26
CA LYS A 33 7.94 -6.85 -22.62
C LYS A 33 7.45 -5.47 -23.06
N GLN A 34 6.16 -5.18 -22.91
CA GLN A 34 5.61 -3.85 -23.23
C GLN A 34 6.26 -2.75 -22.38
N PHE A 35 6.46 -3.01 -21.09
CA PHE A 35 7.13 -2.08 -20.19
C PHE A 35 8.56 -1.75 -20.63
N ASN A 36 9.33 -2.74 -21.07
CA ASN A 36 10.71 -2.56 -21.51
C ASN A 36 10.84 -1.80 -22.84
N LEU A 37 9.79 -1.78 -23.66
CA LEU A 37 9.74 -0.98 -24.90
C LEU A 37 9.53 0.52 -24.66
N LEU A 38 9.09 0.90 -23.45
CA LEU A 38 8.85 2.28 -23.06
C LEU A 38 10.15 2.89 -22.52
N ARG A 39 10.53 4.09 -22.97
CA ARG A 39 11.82 4.71 -22.61
C ARG A 39 11.82 5.17 -21.15
N GLY A 40 10.74 5.80 -20.73
CA GLY A 40 10.54 6.42 -19.42
C GLY A 40 11.19 7.79 -19.30
N LEU A 41 11.54 8.13 -18.06
CA LEU A 41 12.26 9.37 -17.77
C LEU A 41 13.64 9.33 -18.43
N VAL A 42 14.04 10.44 -19.05
CA VAL A 42 15.43 10.67 -19.42
C VAL A 42 16.19 10.91 -18.13
N GLU A 43 17.18 10.07 -17.83
CA GLU A 43 18.04 10.30 -16.67
C GLU A 43 18.66 11.70 -16.76
N PRO A 44 18.60 12.52 -15.69
CA PRO A 44 19.27 13.81 -15.71
C PRO A 44 20.77 13.59 -15.98
N GLU A 45 21.36 14.39 -16.87
CA GLU A 45 22.82 14.36 -17.08
C GLU A 45 23.53 14.42 -15.72
N LYS A 46 24.60 13.61 -15.57
CA LYS A 46 25.44 13.57 -14.37
C LYS A 46 26.06 14.94 -14.13
N THR A 47 25.33 15.84 -13.48
CA THR A 47 25.86 17.14 -13.06
C THR A 47 27.05 16.87 -12.13
N ARG A 48 28.21 17.46 -12.47
CA ARG A 48 29.43 17.40 -11.62
C ARG A 48 29.01 17.58 -10.17
N LYS A 49 29.37 16.63 -9.29
CA LYS A 49 29.07 16.65 -7.87
C LYS A 49 29.50 17.99 -7.28
N LYS A 50 28.60 18.98 -7.21
CA LYS A 50 28.82 20.12 -6.32
C LYS A 50 28.83 19.53 -4.91
N TRP A 51 29.93 19.72 -4.21
CA TRP A 51 30.13 19.32 -2.82
C TRP A 51 29.20 20.17 -1.93
N VAL A 52 27.90 19.92 -2.03
CA VAL A 52 26.90 20.46 -1.12
C VAL A 52 26.82 19.42 -0.01
N MET A 53 27.10 19.82 1.23
CA MET A 53 26.80 19.00 2.42
C MET A 53 25.31 18.63 2.37
N GLY A 54 25.00 17.46 1.84
CA GLY A 54 23.65 16.93 1.86
C GLY A 54 23.29 16.63 3.31
N SER A 55 22.04 16.93 3.71
CA SER A 55 21.51 16.50 5.00
C SER A 55 21.73 15.00 5.18
N PHE A 56 22.22 14.58 6.36
CA PHE A 56 22.38 13.16 6.72
C PHE A 56 21.08 12.35 6.60
N LEU A 57 19.92 13.02 6.55
CA LEU A 57 18.58 12.40 6.50
C LEU A 57 17.99 12.32 5.09
N THR A 58 18.60 12.92 4.07
CA THR A 58 18.03 12.98 2.71
C THR A 58 19.09 12.62 1.66
N LYS A 59 18.69 11.84 0.65
CA LYS A 59 19.51 11.53 -0.53
C LYS A 59 18.85 12.08 -1.80
N ARG A 60 19.64 12.37 -2.82
CA ARG A 60 19.08 12.57 -4.18
C ARG A 60 18.47 11.24 -4.65
N LYS A 61 17.34 11.31 -5.35
CA LYS A 61 16.81 10.19 -6.11
C LYS A 61 17.66 10.05 -7.37
N THR A 62 18.60 9.11 -7.33
CA THR A 62 19.48 8.76 -8.45
C THR A 62 19.22 7.35 -8.96
N ASP A 63 18.36 6.61 -8.28
CA ASP A 63 17.92 5.26 -8.61
C ASP A 63 16.66 5.35 -9.49
N PHE A 64 16.88 5.30 -10.80
CA PHE A 64 15.83 5.10 -11.82
C PHE A 64 15.70 3.63 -12.22
N THR A 65 16.10 2.73 -11.30
CA THR A 65 16.13 1.30 -11.57
C THR A 65 14.73 0.70 -11.57
N THR A 66 14.57 -0.39 -12.32
CA THR A 66 13.34 -1.18 -12.35
C THR A 66 13.67 -2.60 -11.95
N SER A 67 12.98 -3.11 -10.94
CA SER A 67 13.06 -4.49 -10.49
C SER A 67 12.68 -5.47 -11.60
N CYS A 68 13.28 -6.66 -11.59
CA CYS A 68 12.86 -7.74 -12.47
C CYS A 68 11.37 -8.03 -12.33
N ALA A 69 10.76 -8.59 -13.38
CA ALA A 69 9.39 -9.07 -13.29
C ALA A 69 9.27 -10.09 -12.14
N VAL A 70 8.12 -10.06 -11.46
CA VAL A 70 7.78 -11.04 -10.43
C VAL A 70 7.86 -12.47 -10.97
N LYS A 71 8.27 -13.40 -10.11
CA LYS A 71 8.37 -14.84 -10.38
C LYS A 71 7.09 -15.52 -9.91
N LEU A 72 6.55 -16.40 -10.74
CA LEU A 72 5.38 -17.22 -10.43
C LEU A 72 5.84 -18.61 -9.94
N VAL A 73 5.67 -18.90 -8.64
CA VAL A 73 6.06 -20.19 -8.06
C VAL A 73 5.01 -21.26 -8.38
N ASN A 74 3.74 -20.93 -8.15
CA ASN A 74 2.56 -21.69 -8.56
C ASN A 74 1.46 -20.72 -9.00
N GLU A 75 0.24 -21.20 -9.25
CA GLU A 75 -0.89 -20.40 -9.74
C GLU A 75 -1.21 -19.19 -8.83
N TRP A 76 -0.87 -19.23 -7.55
CA TRP A 76 -1.28 -18.23 -6.56
C TRP A 76 -0.11 -17.43 -5.97
N ASP A 77 1.05 -18.05 -5.91
CA ASP A 77 2.27 -17.50 -5.33
C ASP A 77 3.08 -16.74 -6.36
N VAL A 78 2.89 -15.41 -6.37
CA VAL A 78 3.63 -14.45 -7.18
C VAL A 78 4.55 -13.65 -6.26
N PHE A 79 5.85 -13.73 -6.48
CA PHE A 79 6.83 -13.09 -5.60
C PHE A 79 7.88 -12.27 -6.34
N PRO A 80 8.33 -11.13 -5.78
CA PRO A 80 9.52 -10.45 -6.26
C PRO A 80 10.77 -11.30 -5.95
N GLU A 81 11.85 -11.06 -6.69
CA GLU A 81 13.08 -11.85 -6.59
C GLU A 81 13.69 -11.86 -5.18
N TRP A 82 13.64 -10.73 -4.47
CA TRP A 82 14.22 -10.61 -3.13
C TRP A 82 13.49 -11.44 -2.07
N LYS A 83 12.30 -12.00 -2.36
CA LYS A 83 11.49 -12.73 -1.38
C LYS A 83 12.25 -13.86 -0.69
N GLY A 84 13.13 -14.57 -1.41
CA GLY A 84 13.97 -15.62 -0.81
C GLY A 84 14.89 -15.10 0.31
N GLN A 85 15.34 -13.83 0.23
CA GLN A 85 16.14 -13.21 1.29
C GLN A 85 15.31 -12.97 2.56
N LEU A 86 14.05 -12.56 2.41
CA LEU A 86 13.13 -12.42 3.53
C LEU A 86 12.83 -13.77 4.17
N ASP A 87 12.61 -14.82 3.37
CA ASP A 87 12.33 -16.16 3.91
C ASP A 87 13.49 -16.70 4.74
N GLN A 88 14.72 -16.53 4.26
CA GLN A 88 15.92 -16.85 5.03
C GLN A 88 16.04 -16.01 6.31
N ALA A 89 15.67 -14.73 6.27
CA ALA A 89 15.62 -13.89 7.47
C ALA A 89 14.57 -14.40 8.48
N MET A 90 13.38 -14.82 8.03
CA MET A 90 12.34 -15.35 8.91
C MET A 90 12.69 -16.73 9.48
N VAL A 91 13.48 -17.55 8.79
CA VAL A 91 14.07 -18.77 9.38
C VAL A 91 15.09 -18.41 10.46
N ARG A 92 16.00 -17.45 10.20
CA ARG A 92 16.97 -16.99 11.19
C ARG A 92 16.33 -16.37 12.43
N LEU A 93 15.22 -15.65 12.25
CA LEU A 93 14.41 -15.10 13.34
C LEU A 93 13.95 -16.22 14.28
N ARG A 94 13.21 -17.20 13.74
CA ARG A 94 12.67 -18.34 14.51
C ARG A 94 13.74 -19.13 15.25
N ASN A 95 14.91 -19.31 14.65
CA ASN A 95 16.02 -20.06 15.28
C ASN A 95 16.75 -19.28 16.38
N ARG A 96 16.48 -17.97 16.53
CA ARG A 96 17.17 -17.09 17.50
C ARG A 96 16.24 -16.51 18.56
N THR A 97 14.96 -16.83 18.52
CA THR A 97 13.96 -16.33 19.46
C THR A 97 13.65 -17.36 20.54
N ARG A 98 13.48 -16.89 21.77
CA ARG A 98 12.92 -17.71 22.86
C ARG A 98 11.42 -17.47 22.96
N VAL A 99 10.65 -18.55 22.99
CA VAL A 99 9.18 -18.49 23.18
C VAL A 99 8.85 -18.07 24.61
N VAL A 100 7.96 -17.10 24.76
CA VAL A 100 7.37 -16.69 26.05
C VAL A 100 5.92 -16.28 25.84
N SER A 101 5.08 -16.39 26.87
CA SER A 101 3.71 -15.86 26.81
C SER A 101 3.59 -14.52 27.52
N VAL A 102 2.71 -13.64 27.05
CA VAL A 102 2.39 -12.38 27.76
C VAL A 102 1.75 -12.63 29.13
N ILE A 103 1.08 -13.76 29.33
CA ILE A 103 0.42 -14.11 30.60
C ILE A 103 1.44 -14.43 31.70
N ASP A 104 2.61 -14.96 31.33
CA ASP A 104 3.73 -15.22 32.25
C ASP A 104 4.26 -13.92 32.89
N TYR A 105 3.92 -12.78 32.28
CA TYR A 105 4.29 -11.44 32.74
C TYR A 105 3.10 -10.64 33.28
N GLY A 106 1.96 -11.29 33.51
CA GLY A 106 0.77 -10.72 34.15
C GLY A 106 -0.23 -10.07 33.20
N ALA A 107 -0.20 -10.36 31.90
CA ALA A 107 -1.25 -9.90 30.99
C ALA A 107 -2.56 -10.66 31.25
N VAL A 108 -3.68 -9.92 31.30
CA VAL A 108 -5.02 -10.48 31.46
C VAL A 108 -5.85 -10.13 30.22
N GLY A 109 -6.40 -11.15 29.55
CA GLY A 109 -7.14 -11.01 28.29
C GLY A 109 -8.62 -10.61 28.45
N ASP A 110 -8.97 -9.82 29.48
CA ASP A 110 -10.33 -9.48 29.88
C ASP A 110 -10.93 -8.25 29.15
N GLY A 111 -10.12 -7.53 28.38
CA GLY A 111 -10.50 -6.30 27.72
C GLY A 111 -10.66 -5.11 28.67
N MET A 112 -10.11 -5.18 29.89
CA MET A 112 -10.19 -4.15 30.92
C MET A 112 -8.81 -3.85 31.52
N THR A 113 -8.06 -4.88 31.90
CA THR A 113 -6.75 -4.78 32.54
C THR A 113 -5.71 -4.15 31.60
N ASP A 114 -4.98 -3.14 32.09
CA ASP A 114 -3.85 -2.56 31.36
C ASP A 114 -2.67 -3.54 31.32
N CYS A 115 -2.47 -4.15 30.15
CA CYS A 115 -1.44 -5.14 29.89
C CYS A 115 -0.13 -4.51 29.42
N THR A 116 0.00 -3.18 29.38
CA THR A 116 1.16 -2.49 28.78
C THR A 116 2.49 -2.98 29.37
N GLN A 117 2.58 -3.13 30.69
CA GLN A 117 3.82 -3.57 31.34
C GLN A 117 4.11 -5.05 31.10
N ALA A 118 3.08 -5.90 31.04
CA ALA A 118 3.24 -7.31 30.71
C ALA A 118 3.82 -7.49 29.30
N PHE A 119 3.28 -6.76 28.31
CA PHE A 119 3.83 -6.77 26.95
C PHE A 119 5.28 -6.27 26.90
N LYS A 120 5.60 -5.16 27.59
CA LYS A 120 6.99 -4.65 27.65
C LYS A 120 7.95 -5.68 28.25
N LYS A 121 7.55 -6.37 29.33
CA LYS A 121 8.37 -7.40 29.96
C LYS A 121 8.55 -8.64 29.07
N ALA A 122 7.48 -9.08 28.40
CA ALA A 122 7.52 -10.22 27.49
C ALA A 122 8.42 -9.98 26.28
N ILE A 123 8.33 -8.78 25.68
CA ILE A 123 9.13 -8.36 24.52
C ILE A 123 10.59 -8.11 24.91
N SER A 124 10.82 -7.48 26.07
CA SER A 124 12.16 -7.15 26.59
C SER A 124 13.00 -6.40 25.53
N LEU A 125 14.28 -6.78 25.35
CA LEU A 125 15.19 -6.20 24.35
C LEU A 125 15.17 -6.94 23.01
N GLY A 126 14.21 -7.84 22.78
CA GLY A 126 14.13 -8.70 21.59
C GLY A 126 14.67 -10.10 21.84
N PHE A 127 14.91 -10.84 20.75
CA PHE A 127 15.16 -12.29 20.75
C PHE A 127 14.03 -13.08 21.40
N ARG A 128 12.79 -12.62 21.17
CA ARG A 128 11.57 -13.21 21.76
C ARG A 128 10.57 -13.58 20.68
N CYS A 129 9.97 -14.75 20.85
CA CYS A 129 8.71 -15.10 20.23
C CYS A 129 7.63 -14.96 21.30
N VAL A 130 6.94 -13.82 21.28
CA VAL A 130 5.93 -13.45 22.26
C VAL A 130 4.58 -13.98 21.81
N VAL A 131 4.09 -15.01 22.49
CA VAL A 131 2.79 -15.61 22.27
C VAL A 131 1.73 -14.83 23.05
N ILE A 132 0.65 -14.47 22.36
CA ILE A 132 -0.53 -13.81 22.91
C ILE A 132 -1.71 -14.80 22.79
N PRO A 133 -2.13 -15.42 23.90
CA PRO A 133 -3.28 -16.33 23.90
C PRO A 133 -4.60 -15.66 23.45
N PRO A 134 -5.69 -16.42 23.31
CA PRO A 134 -7.01 -15.85 23.07
C PRO A 134 -7.40 -14.88 24.19
N GLY A 135 -7.97 -13.73 23.82
CA GLY A 135 -8.36 -12.68 24.76
C GLY A 135 -8.30 -11.28 24.17
N LYS A 136 -8.77 -10.32 24.97
CA LYS A 136 -8.73 -8.88 24.67
C LYS A 136 -7.73 -8.21 25.59
N TYR A 137 -6.68 -7.62 25.04
CA TYR A 137 -5.57 -7.05 25.82
C TYR A 137 -5.52 -5.54 25.60
N ARG A 138 -5.74 -4.76 26.66
CA ARG A 138 -5.61 -3.29 26.58
C ARG A 138 -4.16 -2.87 26.77
N VAL A 139 -3.69 -1.96 25.91
CA VAL A 139 -2.32 -1.42 25.97
C VAL A 139 -2.30 0.06 25.61
N SER A 140 -1.29 0.81 26.07
CA SER A 140 -1.07 2.21 25.63
C SER A 140 -0.16 2.33 24.40
N GLY A 141 0.20 1.20 23.77
CA GLY A 141 1.10 1.10 22.63
C GLY A 141 2.23 0.10 22.87
N ILE A 142 2.68 -0.55 21.80
CA ILE A 142 3.71 -1.60 21.84
C ILE A 142 4.87 -1.22 20.92
N GLN A 143 6.10 -1.41 21.41
CA GLN A 143 7.33 -1.17 20.67
C GLN A 143 8.10 -2.49 20.47
N LEU A 144 8.50 -2.78 19.24
CA LEU A 144 9.19 -4.02 18.86
C LEU A 144 10.69 -3.76 18.60
N PRO A 145 11.60 -4.32 19.42
CA PRO A 145 13.02 -4.44 19.10
C PRO A 145 13.25 -5.38 17.90
N SER A 146 14.50 -5.40 17.42
CA SER A 146 14.95 -6.40 16.46
C SER A 146 14.81 -7.82 17.03
N TYR A 147 14.68 -8.81 16.15
CA TYR A 147 14.48 -10.22 16.52
C TYR A 147 13.26 -10.45 17.41
N THR A 148 12.11 -9.94 17.00
CA THR A 148 10.86 -10.09 17.75
C THR A 148 9.78 -10.73 16.87
N GLU A 149 9.17 -11.79 17.37
CA GLU A 149 7.91 -12.32 16.84
C GLU A 149 6.78 -12.00 17.83
N LEU A 150 5.68 -11.45 17.34
CA LEU A 150 4.46 -11.19 18.09
C LEU A 150 3.34 -12.03 17.49
N ILE A 151 2.98 -13.12 18.16
CA ILE A 151 2.15 -14.20 17.61
C ILE A 151 0.86 -14.33 18.41
N GLY A 152 -0.28 -14.03 17.81
CA GLY A 152 -1.60 -14.28 18.39
C GLY A 152 -2.19 -15.63 17.94
N SER A 153 -3.37 -15.95 18.48
CA SER A 153 -4.07 -17.23 18.23
C SER A 153 -5.04 -17.17 17.02
N GLY A 154 -5.03 -16.08 16.26
CA GLY A 154 -5.92 -15.79 15.14
C GLY A 154 -6.60 -14.43 15.30
N THR A 155 -6.98 -13.80 14.19
CA THR A 155 -7.59 -12.46 14.16
C THR A 155 -8.89 -12.36 14.97
N GLU A 156 -9.67 -13.44 15.04
CA GLU A 156 -10.90 -13.51 15.84
C GLU A 156 -10.66 -13.86 17.32
N GLN A 157 -9.51 -14.44 17.65
CA GLN A 157 -9.23 -14.98 18.99
C GLN A 157 -8.42 -14.01 19.85
N THR A 158 -7.44 -13.32 19.25
CA THR A 158 -6.53 -12.43 19.97
C THR A 158 -6.72 -10.99 19.50
N GLN A 159 -7.10 -10.10 20.42
CA GLN A 159 -7.31 -8.68 20.12
C GLN A 159 -6.44 -7.82 21.05
N VAL A 160 -5.61 -6.96 20.46
CA VAL A 160 -4.85 -5.93 21.18
C VAL A 160 -5.50 -4.59 20.91
N ILE A 161 -5.95 -3.93 21.98
CA ILE A 161 -6.82 -2.74 21.92
C ILE A 161 -6.09 -1.57 22.55
N LEU A 162 -6.05 -0.45 21.85
CA LEU A 162 -5.49 0.78 22.40
C LEU A 162 -6.37 1.29 23.56
N SER A 163 -5.77 1.53 24.72
CA SER A 163 -6.46 1.97 25.94
C SER A 163 -7.22 3.28 25.73
N ASP A 164 -8.32 3.46 26.45
CA ASP A 164 -9.17 4.67 26.36
C ASP A 164 -8.41 5.92 26.81
N SER A 165 -7.45 5.77 27.73
CA SER A 165 -6.55 6.84 28.20
C SER A 165 -5.35 7.09 27.28
N ALA A 166 -5.13 6.27 26.24
CA ALA A 166 -3.98 6.42 25.37
C ALA A 166 -4.10 7.72 24.54
N PRO A 167 -3.02 8.50 24.44
CA PRO A 167 -3.08 9.79 23.75
C PRO A 167 -3.40 9.60 22.27
N LYS A 168 -4.04 10.61 21.66
CA LYS A 168 -4.37 10.59 20.22
C LYS A 168 -3.16 10.29 19.33
N ARG A 169 -1.95 10.69 19.71
CA ARG A 169 -0.73 10.44 18.91
C ARG A 169 -0.18 9.01 19.00
N ALA A 170 -0.71 8.18 19.89
CA ALA A 170 -0.18 6.84 20.10
C ALA A 170 -0.28 6.01 18.82
N LYS A 171 0.80 5.28 18.53
CA LYS A 171 0.78 4.18 17.58
C LYS A 171 0.46 2.93 18.38
N LEU A 172 -0.45 2.10 17.90
CA LEU A 172 -0.81 0.89 18.63
C LEU A 172 0.37 -0.09 18.63
N LEU A 173 0.99 -0.33 17.47
CA LEU A 173 2.18 -1.16 17.34
C LEU A 173 3.23 -0.47 16.46
N THR A 174 4.49 -0.49 16.88
CA THR A 174 5.59 0.03 16.05
C THR A 174 6.95 -0.59 16.41
N ASN A 175 7.98 -0.44 15.58
CA ASN A 175 9.34 -0.80 15.97
C ASN A 175 9.95 0.20 16.95
N TRP A 176 10.92 -0.23 17.76
CA TRP A 176 11.46 0.58 18.86
C TRP A 176 12.33 1.75 18.41
N HIS A 177 13.20 1.57 17.42
CA HIS A 177 14.18 2.57 17.00
C HIS A 177 14.04 2.95 15.53
N TYR A 178 13.61 4.18 15.26
CA TYR A 178 13.46 4.68 13.89
C TYR A 178 14.80 5.13 13.28
N LEU A 179 15.66 5.78 14.07
CA LEU A 179 16.96 6.26 13.56
C LEU A 179 17.94 5.12 13.30
N LYS A 180 18.14 4.25 14.31
CA LYS A 180 19.00 3.06 14.17
C LYS A 180 18.36 1.96 13.33
N GLY A 181 17.04 1.99 13.21
CA GLY A 181 16.27 0.94 12.57
C GLY A 181 16.13 -0.28 13.46
N ASN A 182 15.26 -1.19 13.03
CA ASN A 182 15.15 -2.54 13.60
C ASN A 182 15.14 -3.57 12.47
N SER A 183 15.31 -4.83 12.81
CA SER A 183 15.33 -5.90 11.80
C SER A 183 14.82 -7.22 12.34
N HIS A 184 14.33 -8.08 11.44
CA HIS A 184 13.79 -9.40 11.78
C HIS A 184 12.59 -9.28 12.73
N ILE A 185 11.49 -8.75 12.21
CA ILE A 185 10.23 -8.59 12.95
C ILE A 185 9.15 -9.45 12.28
N ARG A 186 8.39 -10.21 13.07
CA ARG A 186 7.20 -10.93 12.61
C ARG A 186 6.01 -10.58 13.48
N ILE A 187 4.88 -10.27 12.85
CA ILE A 187 3.61 -9.98 13.53
C ILE A 187 2.56 -10.85 12.86
N GLU A 188 1.91 -11.74 13.61
CA GLU A 188 1.01 -12.72 12.99
C GLU A 188 -0.17 -13.14 13.88
N GLY A 189 -1.34 -13.30 13.26
CA GLY A 189 -2.48 -13.97 13.88
C GLY A 189 -3.18 -13.18 14.97
N LEU A 190 -3.37 -11.86 14.81
CA LEU A 190 -4.03 -11.03 15.82
C LEU A 190 -4.78 -9.84 15.23
N THR A 191 -5.74 -9.32 15.98
CA THR A 191 -6.40 -8.04 15.70
C THR A 191 -5.70 -6.90 16.45
N LEU A 192 -5.49 -5.79 15.76
CA LEU A 192 -5.00 -4.52 16.28
C LEU A 192 -6.14 -3.49 16.20
N ASP A 193 -6.78 -3.13 17.32
CA ASP A 193 -7.82 -2.11 17.36
C ASP A 193 -7.28 -0.81 17.97
N TRP A 194 -7.12 0.21 17.14
CA TRP A 194 -6.65 1.52 17.61
C TRP A 194 -7.72 2.28 18.41
N ASN A 195 -8.95 1.76 18.48
CA ASN A 195 -10.02 2.24 19.34
C ASN A 195 -10.33 3.73 19.10
N HIS A 196 -10.68 4.11 17.86
CA HIS A 196 -11.01 5.52 17.54
C HIS A 196 -12.20 6.06 18.34
N LYS A 197 -13.03 5.19 18.93
CA LYS A 197 -14.25 5.56 19.65
C LYS A 197 -13.95 6.25 20.98
N ARG A 198 -12.73 6.11 21.52
CA ARG A 198 -12.26 6.88 22.67
C ARG A 198 -12.16 8.39 22.38
N LEU A 199 -12.13 8.79 21.11
CA LEU A 199 -12.10 10.18 20.69
C LEU A 199 -13.51 10.66 20.33
N SER A 200 -13.80 11.93 20.60
CA SER A 200 -15.02 12.58 20.14
C SER A 200 -15.22 12.39 18.63
N SER A 201 -16.46 12.15 18.20
CA SER A 201 -16.83 11.95 16.79
C SER A 201 -16.51 13.18 15.91
N SER A 202 -16.52 14.38 16.48
CA SER A 202 -16.18 15.63 15.78
C SER A 202 -14.68 15.89 15.64
N GLN A 203 -13.85 15.14 16.38
CA GLN A 203 -12.40 15.33 16.39
C GLN A 203 -11.72 14.55 15.25
N ARG A 204 -10.75 15.21 14.59
CA ARG A 204 -9.82 14.55 13.66
C ARG A 204 -8.92 13.57 14.39
N THR A 205 -8.69 12.42 13.78
CA THR A 205 -7.93 11.32 14.36
C THR A 205 -6.41 11.43 14.15
N ALA A 206 -5.97 12.18 13.14
CA ALA A 206 -4.55 12.40 12.86
C ALA A 206 -3.86 13.29 13.90
N SER A 207 -2.57 13.02 14.13
CA SER A 207 -1.68 13.80 15.02
C SER A 207 -0.39 14.25 14.33
N GLY A 208 -0.29 14.10 13.00
CA GLY A 208 0.87 14.47 12.20
C GLY A 208 1.96 13.38 12.12
N GLY A 209 2.71 13.41 11.01
CA GLY A 209 3.66 12.37 10.65
C GLY A 209 2.99 11.00 10.61
N THR A 210 3.66 9.98 11.16
CA THR A 210 3.17 8.59 11.23
C THR A 210 2.31 8.31 12.48
N SER A 211 1.98 9.34 13.27
CA SER A 211 1.26 9.18 14.54
C SER A 211 -0.20 8.79 14.30
N SER A 212 -0.79 8.09 15.27
CA SER A 212 -2.17 7.56 15.19
C SER A 212 -2.36 6.32 14.30
N SER A 213 -1.30 5.74 13.71
CA SER A 213 -1.41 4.49 12.93
C SER A 213 -1.63 3.26 13.81
N GLY A 214 -2.27 2.23 13.23
CA GLY A 214 -2.43 0.92 13.86
C GLY A 214 -1.10 0.19 13.97
N LEU A 215 -0.36 0.11 12.86
CA LEU A 215 0.98 -0.46 12.78
C LEU A 215 1.91 0.46 11.97
N THR A 216 3.07 0.79 12.53
CA THR A 216 4.14 1.51 11.81
C THR A 216 5.45 0.76 11.85
N LEU A 217 6.03 0.48 10.69
CA LEU A 217 7.38 -0.04 10.51
C LEU A 217 8.25 1.05 9.88
N ALA A 218 9.06 1.72 10.70
CA ALA A 218 9.93 2.81 10.26
C ALA A 218 11.41 2.39 10.33
N HIS A 219 12.11 2.46 9.20
CA HIS A 219 13.50 2.00 9.05
C HIS A 219 13.67 0.53 9.47
N VAL A 220 12.76 -0.33 9.03
CA VAL A 220 12.79 -1.77 9.35
C VAL A 220 13.34 -2.56 8.18
N ARG A 221 14.30 -3.46 8.46
CA ARG A 221 14.81 -4.41 7.47
C ARG A 221 14.36 -5.84 7.79
N PHE A 222 13.76 -6.54 6.83
CA PHE A 222 13.18 -7.88 7.02
C PHE A 222 12.03 -7.88 8.03
N ALA A 223 10.81 -7.72 7.52
CA ALA A 223 9.60 -7.85 8.33
C ALA A 223 8.51 -8.64 7.62
N LEU A 224 7.75 -9.41 8.41
CA LEU A 224 6.55 -10.12 7.98
C LEU A 224 5.37 -9.70 8.85
N VAL A 225 4.32 -9.17 8.22
CA VAL A 225 3.00 -8.95 8.84
C VAL A 225 2.03 -9.88 8.15
N LYS A 226 1.50 -10.88 8.86
CA LYS A 226 0.69 -11.94 8.26
C LYS A 226 -0.58 -12.20 9.03
N ASN A 227 -1.73 -12.32 8.36
CA ASN A 227 -3.00 -12.70 9.03
C ASN A 227 -3.30 -11.77 10.22
N VAL A 228 -3.38 -10.46 9.94
CA VAL A 228 -3.61 -9.40 10.93
C VAL A 228 -4.80 -8.56 10.49
N THR A 229 -5.72 -8.28 11.42
CA THR A 229 -6.80 -7.31 11.17
C THR A 229 -6.47 -6.00 11.90
N VAL A 230 -6.41 -4.88 11.18
CA VAL A 230 -6.21 -3.55 11.76
C VAL A 230 -7.53 -2.78 11.73
N LYS A 231 -8.08 -2.51 12.91
CA LYS A 231 -9.39 -1.88 13.08
C LYS A 231 -9.22 -0.44 13.53
N ASN A 232 -10.00 0.45 12.92
CA ASN A 232 -10.21 1.80 13.40
C ASN A 232 -8.95 2.66 13.63
N PRO A 233 -7.86 2.52 12.85
CA PRO A 233 -6.65 3.31 13.07
C PRO A 233 -6.92 4.79 12.84
N GLY A 234 -6.33 5.63 13.68
CA GLY A 234 -6.53 7.06 13.61
C GLY A 234 -5.84 7.72 12.41
N LEU A 235 -4.81 7.08 11.86
CA LEU A 235 -4.17 7.46 10.60
C LEU A 235 -4.21 6.28 9.62
N HIS A 236 -3.12 5.53 9.48
CA HIS A 236 -3.05 4.39 8.56
C HIS A 236 -3.26 3.05 9.29
N GLY A 237 -3.73 2.03 8.59
CA GLY A 237 -3.72 0.65 9.10
C GLY A 237 -2.30 0.13 9.29
N VAL A 238 -1.58 -0.04 8.18
CA VAL A 238 -0.16 -0.40 8.17
C VAL A 238 0.62 0.66 7.40
N ASP A 239 1.64 1.23 8.01
CA ASP A 239 2.53 2.22 7.40
C ASP A 239 3.98 1.70 7.39
N ILE A 240 4.54 1.54 6.20
CA ILE A 240 5.93 1.11 5.97
C ILE A 240 6.72 2.32 5.49
N THR A 241 7.58 2.84 6.34
CA THR A 241 8.19 4.15 6.13
C THR A 241 9.68 4.19 6.44
N SER A 242 10.32 5.26 6.03
CA SER A 242 11.62 5.66 6.58
C SER A 242 11.47 6.29 7.98
N ALA A 243 12.59 6.56 8.65
CA ALA A 243 12.57 7.27 9.93
C ALA A 243 11.82 8.62 9.90
N PHE A 244 11.81 9.30 8.74
CA PHE A 244 11.16 10.60 8.54
C PHE A 244 10.55 10.73 7.15
N TYR A 245 9.40 11.38 7.03
CA TYR A 245 8.90 11.82 5.73
C TYR A 245 9.76 12.98 5.19
N ASN A 246 10.15 12.88 3.92
CA ASN A 246 10.94 13.90 3.23
C ASN A 246 10.05 14.71 2.29
N TYR A 247 10.00 16.02 2.54
CA TYR A 247 9.27 16.99 1.73
C TYR A 247 10.18 18.07 1.11
N LEU A 248 11.46 17.74 0.84
CA LEU A 248 12.44 18.69 0.31
C LEU A 248 12.40 18.86 -1.22
N GLY A 249 11.33 18.39 -1.87
CA GLY A 249 11.07 18.51 -3.30
C GLY A 249 11.31 17.22 -4.09
N ASP A 250 10.74 17.19 -5.29
CA ASP A 250 10.96 16.15 -6.29
C ASP A 250 12.47 15.97 -6.60
N GLY A 251 12.88 14.73 -6.84
CA GLY A 251 14.28 14.33 -7.03
C GLY A 251 15.05 14.10 -5.72
N LYS A 252 14.38 14.10 -4.56
CA LYS A 252 14.95 13.77 -3.25
C LYS A 252 14.13 12.69 -2.53
N ARG A 253 14.81 11.79 -1.82
CA ARG A 253 14.22 10.75 -0.96
C ARG A 253 14.78 10.83 0.45
N SER A 254 13.99 10.43 1.42
CA SER A 254 14.49 10.17 2.77
C SER A 254 15.53 9.04 2.75
N ARG A 255 16.51 9.11 3.64
CA ARG A 255 17.36 7.96 3.99
C ARG A 255 16.62 7.11 5.02
N LEU A 256 17.21 5.97 5.39
CA LEU A 256 16.69 5.13 6.47
C LEU A 256 15.30 4.55 6.17
N GLY A 257 15.04 4.21 4.90
CA GLY A 257 13.84 3.52 4.45
C GLY A 257 13.74 2.11 5.00
N SER A 258 12.51 1.59 5.09
CA SER A 258 12.30 0.16 5.34
C SER A 258 12.61 -0.65 4.07
N GLN A 259 13.00 -1.92 4.24
CA GLN A 259 13.36 -2.80 3.12
C GLN A 259 13.08 -4.27 3.41
N TYR A 260 12.66 -5.02 2.38
CA TYR A 260 12.31 -6.44 2.46
C TYR A 260 11.16 -6.68 3.44
N VAL A 261 10.03 -6.03 3.18
CA VAL A 261 8.84 -6.11 4.02
C VAL A 261 7.73 -6.83 3.26
N TRP A 262 7.12 -7.83 3.89
CA TRP A 262 5.97 -8.54 3.36
C TRP A 262 4.76 -8.33 4.26
N VAL A 263 3.69 -7.75 3.70
CA VAL A 263 2.38 -7.63 4.32
C VAL A 263 1.43 -8.58 3.59
N ASP A 264 1.01 -9.63 4.27
CA ASP A 264 0.21 -10.71 3.69
C ASP A 264 -1.07 -10.93 4.48
N GLN A 265 -2.20 -11.13 3.79
CA GLN A 265 -3.47 -11.46 4.44
C GLN A 265 -3.83 -10.47 5.56
N VAL A 266 -3.61 -9.18 5.30
CA VAL A 266 -4.03 -8.11 6.20
C VAL A 266 -5.42 -7.64 5.81
N GLU A 267 -6.29 -7.53 6.79
CA GLU A 267 -7.54 -6.79 6.66
C GLU A 267 -7.38 -5.44 7.37
N SER A 268 -7.80 -4.35 6.75
CA SER A 268 -7.78 -3.03 7.40
C SER A 268 -9.05 -2.27 7.09
N TYR A 269 -9.68 -1.70 8.13
CA TYR A 269 -10.89 -0.90 7.96
C TYR A 269 -11.09 0.16 9.04
N GLY A 270 -11.95 1.13 8.75
CA GLY A 270 -12.20 2.27 9.63
C GLY A 270 -11.00 3.22 9.75
N PHE A 271 -10.02 3.10 8.85
CA PHE A 271 -8.79 3.87 8.86
C PHE A 271 -9.02 5.36 8.55
N GLY A 272 -8.28 6.23 9.23
CA GLY A 272 -8.41 7.67 9.11
C GLY A 272 -7.89 8.20 7.77
N ASP A 273 -6.80 7.63 7.28
CA ASP A 273 -6.14 7.97 6.03
C ASP A 273 -6.16 6.75 5.08
N ASP A 274 -5.17 5.85 5.15
CA ASP A 274 -5.05 4.71 4.22
C ASP A 274 -5.05 3.36 4.92
N GLY A 275 -5.47 2.31 4.20
CA GLY A 275 -5.46 0.94 4.70
C GLY A 275 -4.04 0.42 4.91
N ILE A 276 -3.28 0.35 3.82
CA ILE A 276 -1.83 0.08 3.83
C ILE A 276 -1.14 1.18 3.01
N THR A 277 -0.07 1.78 3.54
CA THR A 277 0.69 2.81 2.85
C THR A 277 2.20 2.59 2.95
N THR A 278 2.94 3.08 1.95
CA THR A 278 4.41 3.01 1.92
C THR A 278 5.02 4.38 1.64
N HIS A 279 6.13 4.69 2.31
CA HIS A 279 6.84 5.96 2.17
C HIS A 279 8.36 5.73 2.21
N HIS A 280 9.09 6.32 1.26
CA HIS A 280 10.56 6.38 1.23
C HIS A 280 11.27 5.04 1.51
N SER A 281 10.63 3.94 1.13
CA SER A 281 11.05 2.59 1.43
C SER A 281 11.14 1.78 0.14
N ASP A 282 11.83 0.65 0.19
CA ASP A 282 12.19 -0.15 -0.98
C ASP A 282 11.79 -1.61 -0.76
N ASP A 283 11.60 -2.39 -1.83
CA ASP A 283 11.42 -3.85 -1.76
C ASP A 283 10.30 -4.29 -0.80
N ILE A 284 9.07 -3.92 -1.15
CA ILE A 284 7.87 -4.20 -0.35
C ILE A 284 6.92 -5.08 -1.15
N LEU A 285 6.41 -6.13 -0.52
CA LEU A 285 5.36 -7.00 -1.06
C LEU A 285 4.09 -6.83 -0.22
N ILE A 286 2.97 -6.51 -0.88
CA ILE A 286 1.64 -6.46 -0.27
C ILE A 286 0.76 -7.47 -0.99
N SER A 287 0.32 -8.52 -0.30
CA SER A 287 -0.44 -9.60 -0.92
C SER A 287 -1.66 -10.08 -0.16
N ASN A 288 -2.68 -10.50 -0.89
CA ASN A 288 -3.88 -11.14 -0.33
C ASN A 288 -4.60 -10.27 0.72
N CYS A 289 -4.45 -8.94 0.66
CA CYS A 289 -5.01 -8.02 1.64
C CYS A 289 -6.41 -7.53 1.24
N PHE A 290 -7.24 -7.20 2.23
CA PHE A 290 -8.54 -6.57 2.05
C PHE A 290 -8.64 -5.23 2.80
N LEU A 291 -8.75 -4.12 2.05
CA LEU A 291 -8.65 -2.77 2.58
C LEU A 291 -9.93 -2.01 2.27
N HIS A 292 -10.72 -1.66 3.27
CA HIS A 292 -12.07 -1.15 3.01
C HIS A 292 -12.62 -0.18 4.04
N HIS A 293 -13.63 0.57 3.62
CA HIS A 293 -14.43 1.44 4.49
C HIS A 293 -13.58 2.36 5.39
N PRO A 294 -12.74 3.24 4.81
CA PRO A 294 -12.08 4.29 5.58
C PRO A 294 -13.09 5.11 6.36
N SER A 295 -12.70 5.57 7.54
CA SER A 295 -13.43 6.64 8.25
C SER A 295 -13.18 8.01 7.62
N GLY A 296 -12.01 8.21 7.01
CA GLY A 296 -11.58 9.51 6.46
C GLY A 296 -11.33 10.58 7.52
N ARG A 297 -11.31 10.22 8.80
CA ARG A 297 -11.25 11.15 9.93
C ARG A 297 -9.87 11.75 10.18
N ALA A 298 -8.84 11.32 9.44
CA ALA A 298 -7.55 12.01 9.45
C ALA A 298 -7.65 13.40 8.79
N HIS A 299 -8.61 13.58 7.89
CA HIS A 299 -8.70 14.73 7.00
C HIS A 299 -9.88 15.66 7.32
N LYS A 300 -9.98 16.76 6.56
CA LYS A 300 -11.19 17.57 6.51
C LYS A 300 -12.29 16.75 5.82
N LYS A 301 -13.52 16.78 6.36
CA LYS A 301 -14.70 16.16 5.73
C LYS A 301 -14.82 16.64 4.27
N GLY A 302 -14.97 15.69 3.35
CA GLY A 302 -15.06 15.95 1.91
C GLY A 302 -13.73 16.20 1.19
N PHE A 303 -12.59 16.10 1.87
CA PHE A 303 -11.24 16.23 1.28
C PHE A 303 -10.30 15.15 1.82
N SER A 304 -10.83 13.94 2.00
CA SER A 304 -10.14 12.79 2.54
C SER A 304 -9.56 11.95 1.42
N ASN A 305 -8.23 11.94 1.30
CA ASN A 305 -7.49 11.13 0.35
C ASN A 305 -7.33 9.68 0.82
N SER A 306 -8.43 9.05 1.24
CA SER A 306 -8.35 7.79 1.98
C SER A 306 -8.36 6.57 1.08
N ASN A 307 -7.21 5.93 0.88
CA ASN A 307 -7.05 4.86 -0.09
C ASN A 307 -7.03 3.47 0.55
N GLY A 308 -7.37 2.45 -0.23
CA GLY A 308 -7.15 1.05 0.18
C GLY A 308 -5.66 0.78 0.33
N ILE A 309 -4.91 0.94 -0.76
CA ILE A 309 -3.45 0.87 -0.80
C ILE A 309 -2.91 2.19 -1.36
N GLU A 310 -1.96 2.80 -0.66
CA GLU A 310 -1.24 4.00 -1.12
C GLU A 310 0.26 3.71 -1.22
N VAL A 311 0.79 3.73 -2.44
CA VAL A 311 2.24 3.68 -2.68
C VAL A 311 2.70 5.12 -2.85
N ASP A 312 3.15 5.73 -1.76
CA ASP A 312 3.36 7.17 -1.66
C ASP A 312 4.85 7.58 -1.72
N ASP A 313 5.07 8.88 -1.62
CA ASP A 313 6.31 9.63 -1.44
C ASP A 313 7.58 8.77 -1.37
N GLY A 314 8.25 8.66 -2.51
CA GLY A 314 9.56 8.06 -2.64
C GLY A 314 9.60 6.56 -2.36
N SER A 315 8.48 5.84 -2.40
CA SER A 315 8.51 4.37 -2.38
C SER A 315 9.10 3.81 -3.67
N GLN A 316 9.82 2.69 -3.60
CA GLN A 316 10.31 1.99 -4.78
C GLN A 316 10.20 0.47 -4.68
N HIS A 317 10.17 -0.20 -5.84
CA HIS A 317 10.18 -1.66 -5.93
C HIS A 317 9.06 -2.31 -5.12
N VAL A 318 7.87 -1.71 -5.21
CA VAL A 318 6.66 -2.17 -4.50
C VAL A 318 5.89 -3.13 -5.39
N THR A 319 5.56 -4.29 -4.83
CA THR A 319 4.83 -5.35 -5.52
C THR A 319 3.49 -5.59 -4.83
N LEU A 320 2.39 -5.51 -5.58
CA LEU A 320 1.02 -5.73 -5.11
C LEU A 320 0.45 -6.99 -5.78
N VAL A 321 -0.04 -7.95 -5.00
CA VAL A 321 -0.52 -9.25 -5.52
C VAL A 321 -1.83 -9.67 -4.87
N ASN A 322 -2.82 -10.08 -5.65
CA ASN A 322 -4.10 -10.63 -5.14
C ASN A 322 -4.77 -9.75 -4.08
N ASN A 323 -4.79 -8.43 -4.23
CA ASN A 323 -5.39 -7.54 -3.22
C ASN A 323 -6.83 -7.15 -3.61
N LEU A 324 -7.62 -6.82 -2.59
CA LEU A 324 -8.97 -6.30 -2.72
C LEU A 324 -9.09 -4.95 -1.98
N SER A 325 -9.62 -3.94 -2.65
CA SER A 325 -10.00 -2.68 -2.03
C SER A 325 -11.50 -2.43 -2.18
N ALA A 326 -12.13 -1.81 -1.19
CA ALA A 326 -13.54 -1.47 -1.31
C ALA A 326 -13.99 -0.21 -0.56
N TYR A 327 -14.85 0.58 -1.21
CA TYR A 327 -15.46 1.79 -0.65
C TYR A 327 -14.46 2.89 -0.24
N CYS A 328 -13.26 2.86 -0.81
CA CYS A 328 -12.22 3.86 -0.59
C CYS A 328 -12.35 5.04 -1.55
N PHE A 329 -11.56 6.08 -1.32
CA PHE A 329 -11.32 7.10 -2.35
C PHE A 329 -10.55 6.46 -3.53
N GLY A 330 -9.28 6.11 -3.32
CA GLY A 330 -8.51 5.30 -4.24
C GLY A 330 -8.56 3.83 -3.85
N GLY A 331 -8.72 2.93 -4.82
CA GLY A 331 -8.50 1.51 -4.57
C GLY A 331 -7.01 1.24 -4.35
N VAL A 332 -6.24 1.50 -5.41
CA VAL A 332 -4.78 1.64 -5.37
C VAL A 332 -4.40 3.03 -5.86
N GLU A 333 -3.68 3.78 -5.04
CA GLU A 333 -3.07 5.05 -5.41
C GLU A 333 -1.55 4.91 -5.46
N ILE A 334 -0.92 5.34 -6.56
CA ILE A 334 0.53 5.38 -6.70
C ILE A 334 0.89 6.84 -6.95
N LYS A 335 1.52 7.50 -5.97
CA LYS A 335 1.63 8.96 -6.01
C LYS A 335 2.86 9.55 -5.32
N ALA A 336 2.88 10.87 -5.34
CA ALA A 336 3.51 11.69 -4.32
C ALA A 336 2.81 13.05 -4.17
N HIS A 337 3.11 13.68 -3.05
CA HIS A 337 2.90 15.11 -2.83
C HIS A 337 3.84 15.96 -3.70
N LYS A 338 3.42 17.20 -3.98
CA LYS A 338 4.19 18.20 -4.77
C LYS A 338 5.62 18.41 -4.28
N THR A 339 5.82 18.26 -2.98
CA THR A 339 7.10 18.49 -2.31
C THR A 339 7.89 17.20 -2.09
N SER A 340 7.54 16.09 -2.75
CA SER A 340 8.24 14.82 -2.62
C SER A 340 8.56 14.20 -3.97
N SER A 341 9.35 13.12 -3.97
CA SER A 341 9.50 12.30 -5.16
C SER A 341 8.32 11.33 -5.25
N ALA A 342 7.75 11.14 -6.43
CA ALA A 342 6.78 10.08 -6.70
C ALA A 342 7.35 8.70 -6.38
N ALA A 343 6.45 7.83 -5.93
CA ALA A 343 6.70 6.40 -5.96
C ALA A 343 7.11 5.97 -7.38
N SER A 344 8.02 5.01 -7.46
CA SER A 344 8.51 4.51 -8.75
C SER A 344 8.68 3.01 -8.74
N ASP A 345 8.59 2.40 -9.92
CA ASP A 345 8.76 0.96 -10.09
C ASP A 345 7.80 0.12 -9.23
N THR A 346 6.50 0.29 -9.47
CA THR A 346 5.45 -0.52 -8.84
C THR A 346 4.93 -1.60 -9.80
N GLN A 347 4.82 -2.83 -9.31
CA GLN A 347 4.24 -3.97 -10.03
C GLN A 347 2.92 -4.38 -9.36
N ILE A 348 1.85 -4.50 -10.14
CA ILE A 348 0.54 -4.99 -9.69
C ILE A 348 0.20 -6.24 -10.48
N VAL A 349 -0.03 -7.37 -9.80
CA VAL A 349 -0.47 -8.63 -10.41
C VAL A 349 -1.71 -9.15 -9.71
N GLY A 350 -2.87 -8.90 -10.30
CA GLY A 350 -4.15 -9.18 -9.67
C GLY A 350 -4.50 -8.14 -8.61
N HIS A 351 -5.44 -7.26 -8.93
CA HIS A 351 -6.13 -6.44 -7.94
C HIS A 351 -7.59 -6.35 -8.34
N LEU A 352 -8.47 -6.40 -7.35
CA LEU A 352 -9.87 -6.07 -7.54
C LEU A 352 -10.21 -4.85 -6.70
N SER A 353 -10.72 -3.82 -7.36
CA SER A 353 -11.28 -2.65 -6.71
C SER A 353 -12.81 -2.70 -6.82
N TYR A 354 -13.50 -2.59 -5.69
CA TYR A 354 -14.95 -2.67 -5.62
C TYR A 354 -15.53 -1.40 -5.00
N ARG A 355 -16.26 -0.62 -5.79
CA ARG A 355 -16.94 0.60 -5.32
C ARG A 355 -16.00 1.65 -4.69
N ASP A 356 -14.74 1.67 -5.11
CA ASP A 356 -13.86 2.80 -4.86
C ASP A 356 -14.22 3.97 -5.78
N ASN A 357 -13.87 5.20 -5.43
CA ASN A 357 -14.08 6.35 -6.33
C ASN A 357 -13.18 6.26 -7.55
N ARG A 358 -11.88 6.09 -7.32
CA ARG A 358 -10.89 5.86 -8.37
C ARG A 358 -10.20 4.54 -8.12
N SER A 359 -10.58 3.50 -8.86
CA SER A 359 -10.05 2.16 -8.62
C SER A 359 -8.52 2.11 -8.70
N TYR A 360 -7.94 2.72 -9.74
CA TYR A 360 -6.49 2.87 -9.89
C TYR A 360 -6.17 4.34 -10.20
N ASN A 361 -5.45 5.02 -9.31
CA ASN A 361 -5.15 6.45 -9.42
C ASN A 361 -3.64 6.70 -9.36
N PHE A 362 -3.02 6.96 -10.50
CA PHE A 362 -1.58 7.21 -10.60
C PHE A 362 -1.35 8.69 -10.89
N ARG A 363 -0.67 9.40 -9.98
CA ARG A 363 -0.53 10.86 -10.08
C ARG A 363 0.66 11.41 -9.32
N HIS A 364 1.24 12.52 -9.78
CA HIS A 364 2.18 13.29 -8.98
C HIS A 364 1.65 14.71 -8.80
N ILE A 365 1.20 15.03 -7.59
CA ILE A 365 0.53 16.29 -7.27
C ILE A 365 1.46 17.47 -7.59
N GLY A 366 0.96 18.52 -8.25
CA GLY A 366 1.76 19.71 -8.56
C GLY A 366 2.78 19.53 -9.69
N HIS A 367 2.65 18.43 -10.44
CA HIS A 367 3.42 18.13 -11.65
C HIS A 367 2.48 17.79 -12.82
N HIS A 368 1.30 18.41 -12.86
CA HIS A 368 0.18 18.04 -13.74
C HIS A 368 0.00 19.01 -14.91
N LEU A 369 0.09 20.31 -14.62
CA LEU A 369 -0.16 21.36 -15.59
C LEU A 369 1.07 21.63 -16.45
N LEU A 370 0.88 22.18 -17.66
CA LEU A 370 2.00 22.57 -18.51
C LEU A 370 2.85 23.69 -17.89
N THR A 371 2.27 24.48 -17.00
CA THR A 371 2.96 25.50 -16.20
C THR A 371 3.69 24.93 -14.99
N ASP A 372 3.33 23.73 -14.54
CA ASP A 372 4.06 23.02 -13.47
C ASP A 372 5.41 22.52 -14.02
N LYS A 373 6.39 22.39 -13.12
CA LYS A 373 7.62 21.64 -13.42
C LYS A 373 7.25 20.18 -13.70
N ALA A 374 7.79 19.60 -14.77
CA ALA A 374 7.61 18.18 -15.03
C ALA A 374 8.17 17.34 -13.89
N SER A 375 7.54 16.19 -13.61
CA SER A 375 8.10 15.28 -12.60
C SER A 375 9.39 14.64 -13.11
N SER A 376 10.36 14.56 -12.20
CA SER A 376 11.64 13.87 -12.34
C SER A 376 11.67 12.51 -11.65
N SER A 377 10.54 12.01 -11.12
CA SER A 377 10.47 10.78 -10.34
C SER A 377 9.25 9.89 -10.59
N ALA A 378 8.18 10.42 -11.20
CA ALA A 378 6.97 9.67 -11.48
C ALA A 378 7.17 8.75 -12.69
N PHE A 379 7.72 7.57 -12.46
CA PHE A 379 7.96 6.59 -13.52
C PHE A 379 7.79 5.15 -13.06
N GLY A 380 7.46 4.30 -14.03
CA GLY A 380 7.59 2.85 -13.86
C GLY A 380 6.41 2.23 -13.14
N ILE A 381 5.34 1.92 -13.86
CA ILE A 381 4.22 1.14 -13.34
C ILE A 381 3.93 -0.02 -14.29
N ARG A 382 3.83 -1.23 -13.73
CA ARG A 382 3.41 -2.45 -14.42
C ARG A 382 2.14 -2.97 -13.77
N GLY A 383 1.08 -3.17 -14.55
CA GLY A 383 -0.18 -3.73 -14.08
C GLY A 383 -0.61 -4.92 -14.92
N THR A 384 -0.89 -6.06 -14.30
CA THR A 384 -1.43 -7.24 -14.97
C THR A 384 -2.67 -7.73 -14.22
N PHE A 385 -3.78 -7.96 -14.91
CA PHE A 385 -5.05 -8.41 -14.31
C PHE A 385 -5.64 -7.43 -13.30
N LEU A 386 -6.02 -6.26 -13.79
CA LEU A 386 -6.61 -5.19 -12.96
C LEU A 386 -8.12 -5.15 -13.18
N ALA A 387 -8.90 -5.39 -12.13
CA ALA A 387 -10.36 -5.33 -12.15
C ALA A 387 -10.88 -4.11 -11.40
N SER A 388 -11.82 -3.39 -12.01
CA SER A 388 -12.59 -2.29 -11.40
C SER A 388 -14.08 -2.60 -11.49
N TYR A 389 -14.74 -2.70 -10.35
CA TYR A 389 -16.17 -2.95 -10.26
C TYR A 389 -16.87 -1.76 -9.61
N PHE A 390 -17.82 -1.20 -10.34
CA PHE A 390 -18.76 -0.19 -9.90
C PHE A 390 -18.12 1.05 -9.27
N PRO A 391 -17.15 1.73 -9.91
CA PRO A 391 -16.67 3.01 -9.40
C PRO A 391 -17.82 3.94 -9.06
N GLN A 392 -17.75 4.63 -7.91
CA GLN A 392 -18.85 5.44 -7.38
C GLN A 392 -18.38 6.78 -6.81
N GLU A 393 -19.29 7.75 -6.75
CA GLU A 393 -19.03 8.99 -6.01
C GLU A 393 -18.89 8.69 -4.51
N THR A 394 -18.09 9.48 -3.79
CA THR A 394 -17.85 9.27 -2.36
C THR A 394 -17.85 10.59 -1.59
N SER A 395 -18.38 10.58 -0.37
CA SER A 395 -18.32 11.72 0.54
C SER A 395 -16.92 11.93 1.14
N LEU A 396 -16.00 10.97 0.97
CA LEU A 396 -14.62 11.10 1.41
C LEU A 396 -13.95 12.29 0.71
N TYR A 397 -14.11 12.39 -0.62
CA TYR A 397 -13.50 13.41 -1.45
C TYR A 397 -14.56 14.00 -2.39
N LEU A 398 -15.20 15.09 -1.95
CA LEU A 398 -16.23 15.78 -2.70
C LEU A 398 -15.68 16.30 -4.03
N ASN A 399 -16.53 16.30 -5.06
CA ASN A 399 -16.22 16.75 -6.41
C ASN A 399 -15.19 15.90 -7.17
N SER A 400 -14.67 14.81 -6.60
CA SER A 400 -13.86 13.86 -7.38
C SER A 400 -14.75 12.92 -8.18
N THR A 401 -14.72 13.07 -9.51
CA THR A 401 -15.43 12.14 -10.38
C THR A 401 -14.90 10.72 -10.27
N LYS A 402 -15.81 9.74 -10.21
CA LYS A 402 -15.49 8.31 -10.23
C LYS A 402 -14.79 7.84 -11.52
N ARG A 403 -13.80 6.96 -11.43
CA ARG A 403 -13.04 6.40 -12.56
C ARG A 403 -12.55 4.98 -12.29
N ALA A 404 -12.45 4.16 -13.33
CA ALA A 404 -11.78 2.87 -13.22
C ALA A 404 -10.25 3.03 -13.24
N LEU A 405 -9.72 3.90 -14.11
CA LEU A 405 -8.27 4.14 -14.18
C LEU A 405 -7.96 5.60 -14.49
N VAL A 406 -7.07 6.20 -13.72
CA VAL A 406 -6.54 7.55 -13.96
C VAL A 406 -5.03 7.51 -13.95
N ILE A 407 -4.40 7.99 -15.03
CA ILE A 407 -2.95 8.10 -15.17
C ILE A 407 -2.62 9.57 -15.44
N SER A 408 -1.87 10.18 -14.53
CA SER A 408 -1.46 11.58 -14.56
C SER A 408 0.01 11.71 -14.17
N ALA A 409 0.77 12.57 -14.85
CA ALA A 409 2.20 12.85 -14.66
C ALA A 409 3.18 11.66 -14.83
N TYR A 410 2.74 10.42 -14.61
CA TYR A 410 3.56 9.23 -14.69
C TYR A 410 4.02 8.94 -16.11
N GLN A 411 5.24 8.43 -16.19
CA GLN A 411 5.86 7.96 -17.41
C GLN A 411 6.15 6.46 -17.32
N LYS A 412 6.27 5.77 -18.46
CA LYS A 412 6.57 4.33 -18.49
C LYS A 412 5.54 3.49 -17.74
N VAL A 413 4.30 3.52 -18.22
CA VAL A 413 3.18 2.76 -17.63
C VAL A 413 2.73 1.68 -18.60
N ALA A 414 2.83 0.41 -18.20
CA ALA A 414 2.36 -0.73 -18.98
C ALA A 414 1.27 -1.49 -18.20
N ILE A 415 0.08 -1.60 -18.78
CA ILE A 415 -1.04 -2.33 -18.21
C ILE A 415 -1.53 -3.38 -19.21
N ASN A 416 -1.79 -4.59 -18.74
CA ASN A 416 -2.30 -5.68 -19.54
C ASN A 416 -3.45 -6.40 -18.79
N HIS A 417 -4.46 -6.85 -19.54
CA HIS A 417 -5.69 -7.45 -18.98
C HIS A 417 -6.39 -6.50 -18.00
N PHE A 418 -6.93 -5.40 -18.52
CA PHE A 418 -7.71 -4.44 -17.74
C PHE A 418 -9.20 -4.69 -17.91
N PHE A 419 -9.93 -4.84 -16.80
CA PHE A 419 -11.38 -5.00 -16.80
C PHE A 419 -12.03 -3.89 -15.98
N ALA A 420 -13.06 -3.26 -16.53
CA ALA A 420 -13.89 -2.32 -15.78
C ALA A 420 -15.38 -2.55 -16.04
N LYS A 421 -16.18 -2.52 -14.98
CA LYS A 421 -17.64 -2.62 -15.03
C LYS A 421 -18.28 -1.47 -14.27
N ALA A 422 -19.05 -0.62 -14.96
CA ALA A 422 -19.88 0.38 -14.29
C ALA A 422 -21.18 -0.25 -13.76
N GLN A 423 -21.89 0.48 -12.89
CA GLN A 423 -23.24 0.08 -12.49
C GLN A 423 -24.15 0.00 -13.72
N SER A 424 -25.09 -0.94 -13.73
CA SER A 424 -26.07 -1.03 -14.81
C SER A 424 -27.06 0.11 -14.67
N SER A 425 -27.32 0.83 -15.75
CA SER A 425 -28.36 1.84 -15.85
C SER A 425 -29.15 1.61 -17.15
N SER A 426 -30.41 2.04 -17.19
CA SER A 426 -31.24 1.97 -18.39
C SER A 426 -30.67 2.81 -19.55
N LEU A 427 -29.92 3.87 -19.22
CA LEU A 427 -29.21 4.73 -20.15
C LEU A 427 -27.74 4.82 -19.74
N ILE A 428 -26.83 4.53 -20.67
CA ILE A 428 -25.39 4.69 -20.46
C ILE A 428 -25.03 6.16 -20.75
N GLU A 429 -24.68 6.92 -19.71
CA GLU A 429 -24.29 8.32 -19.86
C GLU A 429 -22.99 8.45 -20.70
N SER A 430 -23.04 9.17 -21.81
CA SER A 430 -21.89 9.40 -22.71
C SER A 430 -20.69 10.09 -22.03
N THR A 431 -20.90 10.74 -20.89
CA THR A 431 -19.87 11.40 -20.09
C THR A 431 -19.18 10.47 -19.09
N ASN A 432 -19.69 9.25 -18.90
CA ASN A 432 -19.14 8.27 -17.96
C ASN A 432 -17.83 7.67 -18.51
N ARG A 433 -16.70 8.17 -18.01
CA ARG A 433 -15.36 7.76 -18.44
C ARG A 433 -14.84 6.63 -17.56
N ALA A 434 -14.41 5.54 -18.19
CA ALA A 434 -13.70 4.47 -17.50
C ALA A 434 -12.24 4.85 -17.24
N ILE A 435 -11.55 5.31 -18.28
CA ILE A 435 -10.10 5.52 -18.30
C ILE A 435 -9.80 6.97 -18.63
N SER A 436 -8.87 7.60 -17.91
CA SER A 436 -8.36 8.94 -18.20
C SER A 436 -6.84 8.97 -18.15
N ILE A 437 -6.22 9.24 -19.30
CA ILE A 437 -4.77 9.43 -19.45
C ILE A 437 -4.55 10.91 -19.73
N GLN A 438 -3.93 11.62 -18.79
CA GLN A 438 -3.98 13.08 -18.77
C GLN A 438 -2.77 13.70 -18.07
N TYR A 439 -2.72 15.04 -18.05
CA TYR A 439 -1.81 15.82 -17.20
C TYR A 439 -0.35 15.35 -17.26
N ARG A 440 0.28 15.46 -18.44
CA ARG A 440 1.68 15.06 -18.70
C ARG A 440 1.99 13.55 -18.60
N ALA A 441 0.99 12.68 -18.49
CA ALA A 441 1.25 11.25 -18.62
C ALA A 441 1.85 10.94 -20.01
N LYS A 442 2.89 10.12 -20.05
CA LYS A 442 3.67 9.83 -21.27
C LYS A 442 4.10 8.37 -21.31
N GLU A 443 4.21 7.80 -22.51
CA GLU A 443 4.65 6.41 -22.68
C GLU A 443 3.80 5.45 -21.87
N VAL A 444 2.51 5.44 -22.23
CA VAL A 444 1.49 4.61 -21.61
C VAL A 444 1.02 3.57 -22.61
N THR A 445 1.09 2.30 -22.24
CA THR A 445 0.53 1.19 -23.03
C THR A 445 -0.50 0.45 -22.18
N ILE A 446 -1.72 0.30 -22.70
CA ILE A 446 -2.79 -0.49 -22.08
C ILE A 446 -3.31 -1.49 -23.12
N LYS A 447 -3.20 -2.79 -22.84
CA LYS A 447 -3.65 -3.87 -23.74
C LYS A 447 -4.71 -4.74 -23.08
N ASN A 448 -5.50 -5.42 -23.92
CA ASN A 448 -6.55 -6.35 -23.52
C ASN A 448 -7.60 -5.70 -22.60
N ILE A 449 -8.10 -4.53 -23.01
CA ILE A 449 -9.14 -3.80 -22.29
C ILE A 449 -10.50 -4.43 -22.53
N ARG A 450 -11.26 -4.66 -21.45
CA ARG A 450 -12.67 -5.05 -21.47
C ARG A 450 -13.48 -4.09 -20.61
N LEU A 451 -14.41 -3.36 -21.23
CA LEU A 451 -15.30 -2.41 -20.56
C LEU A 451 -16.73 -2.94 -20.61
N LYS A 452 -17.44 -2.90 -19.49
CA LYS A 452 -18.86 -3.29 -19.39
C LYS A 452 -19.68 -2.15 -18.79
N ASN A 453 -20.83 -1.87 -19.40
CA ASN A 453 -21.76 -0.80 -19.00
C ASN A 453 -21.12 0.61 -19.08
N TYR A 454 -20.13 0.78 -19.94
CA TYR A 454 -19.57 2.08 -20.30
C TYR A 454 -20.03 2.47 -21.71
N PRO A 455 -19.93 3.76 -22.07
CA PRO A 455 -20.13 4.20 -23.44
C PRO A 455 -19.15 3.52 -24.41
N GLU A 456 -19.32 3.84 -25.69
CA GLU A 456 -18.38 3.45 -26.75
C GLU A 456 -16.92 3.81 -26.40
N ALA A 457 -16.00 3.01 -26.93
CA ALA A 457 -14.58 3.04 -26.57
C ALA A 457 -13.94 4.44 -26.61
N ASN A 458 -14.28 5.24 -27.63
CA ASN A 458 -13.77 6.61 -27.85
C ASN A 458 -14.30 7.64 -26.82
N GLN A 459 -15.40 7.34 -26.14
CA GLN A 459 -15.98 8.16 -25.07
C GLN A 459 -15.54 7.67 -23.69
N ALA A 460 -15.46 6.35 -23.51
CA ALA A 460 -15.06 5.72 -22.26
C ALA A 460 -13.57 5.88 -21.92
N VAL A 461 -12.72 6.05 -22.94
CA VAL A 461 -11.28 6.29 -22.77
C VAL A 461 -10.94 7.70 -23.24
N ARG A 462 -10.53 8.56 -22.30
CA ARG A 462 -10.12 9.94 -22.59
C ARG A 462 -8.61 10.09 -22.53
N MET A 463 -8.04 10.67 -23.59
CA MET A 463 -6.65 11.11 -23.65
C MET A 463 -6.61 12.64 -23.77
N SER A 464 -5.80 13.30 -22.95
CA SER A 464 -5.63 14.77 -23.05
C SER A 464 -4.51 15.16 -24.01
N ALA A 465 -4.58 16.34 -24.61
CA ALA A 465 -3.55 16.86 -25.52
C ALA A 465 -2.14 16.99 -24.88
N SER A 466 -2.04 17.07 -23.55
CA SER A 466 -0.75 17.12 -22.85
C SER A 466 -0.08 15.75 -22.66
N THR A 467 -0.63 14.71 -23.27
CA THR A 467 -0.08 13.34 -23.23
C THR A 467 0.67 13.03 -24.51
N SER A 468 1.62 12.09 -24.45
CA SER A 468 2.36 11.68 -25.65
C SER A 468 2.75 10.19 -25.60
N VAL A 469 2.81 9.57 -26.77
CA VAL A 469 3.15 8.13 -26.92
C VAL A 469 2.21 7.24 -26.08
N VAL A 470 0.92 7.28 -26.41
CA VAL A 470 -0.11 6.48 -25.73
C VAL A 470 -0.63 5.42 -26.70
N LYS A 471 -0.63 4.16 -26.27
CA LYS A 471 -1.14 3.01 -27.03
C LYS A 471 -2.22 2.30 -26.22
N VAL A 472 -3.40 2.17 -26.80
CA VAL A 472 -4.57 1.54 -26.15
C VAL A 472 -5.11 0.46 -27.10
N ALA A 473 -5.23 -0.77 -26.62
CA ALA A 473 -5.76 -1.90 -27.40
C ALA A 473 -6.87 -2.63 -26.62
N TYR A 474 -8.00 -2.81 -27.28
CA TYR A 474 -9.18 -3.51 -26.77
C TYR A 474 -9.10 -5.01 -27.11
N LYS A 475 -9.78 -5.86 -26.33
CA LYS A 475 -9.90 -7.30 -26.61
C LYS A 475 -11.18 -7.59 -27.38
#